data_AF-A0A651GSA0-F1
#
_entry.id   AF-A0A651GSA0-F1
#
_cell.length_a   1.000
_cell.length_b   1.000
_cell.length_c   1.000
_cell.angle_alpha   90.00
_cell.angle_beta   90.00
_cell.angle_gamma   90.00
#
_symmetry.space_group_name_H-M   'P 1'
#
loop_
_entity.id
_entity.type
_entity.pdbx_description
1 polymer ?
#
loop_
_entity_poly.entity_id
_entity_poly.type
_entity_poly.pdbx_seq_one_letter_code
_entity_poly.pdbx_strand_id
1 'polypeptide(L)'
;MNNKHKTLIMKTLIFTLVCFVLSGITSINLAYGQEVQSIALTKKGELRIPAESDLGQSFRLDLSHMEFKTDLEMIEYIRTKSGDLHLMRAVPHEKAAILYLKANERPDWTDVEWNDYLKNQQQAEFNNKK
;
A
#
# COMPACT_ATOMS: atom_id res chain seq x y z
N MET A 1 26.01 50.31 23.09
CA MET A 1 25.06 49.67 22.15
C MET A 1 23.65 50.12 22.49
N ASN A 2 23.01 50.89 21.60
CA ASN A 2 21.76 51.63 21.87
C ASN A 2 20.57 50.69 22.11
N ASN A 3 19.73 50.95 23.13
CA ASN A 3 18.62 50.08 23.54
C ASN A 3 17.63 49.81 22.39
N LYS A 4 17.49 50.75 21.44
CA LYS A 4 16.66 50.59 20.24
C LYS A 4 17.14 49.45 19.32
N HIS A 5 18.45 49.24 19.19
CA HIS A 5 19.01 48.14 18.39
C HIS A 5 18.77 46.78 19.03
N LYS A 6 18.81 46.69 20.37
CA LYS A 6 18.52 45.43 21.09
C LYS A 6 17.06 45.00 20.91
N THR A 7 16.13 45.95 20.95
CA THR A 7 14.70 45.68 20.75
C THR A 7 14.38 45.25 19.32
N LEU A 8 15.09 45.82 18.32
CA LEU A 8 14.92 45.44 16.92
C LEU A 8 15.41 44.01 16.67
N ILE A 9 16.60 43.66 17.16
CA ILE A 9 17.19 42.32 17.01
C ILE A 9 16.30 41.26 17.67
N MET A 10 15.77 41.54 18.86
CA MET A 10 14.89 40.62 19.59
C MET A 10 13.57 40.35 18.83
N LYS A 11 12.99 41.37 18.20
CA LYS A 11 11.78 41.21 17.37
C LYS A 11 12.03 40.37 16.13
N THR A 12 13.18 40.57 15.46
CA THR A 12 13.55 39.79 14.28
C THR A 12 13.79 38.32 14.62
N LEU A 13 14.43 38.03 15.75
CA LEU A 13 14.66 36.65 16.20
C LEU A 13 13.37 35.90 16.56
N ILE A 14 12.40 36.59 17.18
CA ILE A 14 11.10 36.00 17.47
C ILE A 14 10.34 35.71 16.17
N PHE A 15 10.39 36.59 15.18
CA PHE A 15 9.71 36.40 13.90
C PHE A 15 10.29 35.24 13.09
N THR A 16 11.62 35.09 13.04
CA THR A 16 12.25 33.96 12.34
C THR A 16 11.96 32.62 13.04
N LEU A 17 11.91 32.60 14.38
CA LEU A 17 11.54 31.41 15.14
C LEU A 17 10.08 30.99 14.85
N VAL A 18 9.16 31.95 14.81
CA VAL A 18 7.74 31.69 14.50
C VAL A 18 7.56 31.14 13.08
N CYS A 19 8.27 31.70 12.09
CA CYS A 19 8.23 31.19 10.72
C CYS A 19 8.79 29.77 10.60
N PHE A 20 9.83 29.42 11.36
CA PHE A 20 10.43 28.08 11.36
C PHE A 20 9.53 27.03 12.03
N VAL A 21 8.78 27.42 13.07
CA VAL A 21 7.79 26.55 13.72
C VAL A 21 6.58 26.32 12.81
N LEU A 22 6.11 27.35 12.09
CA LEU A 22 4.98 27.22 11.16
C LEU A 22 5.30 26.37 9.92
N SER A 23 6.53 26.39 9.40
CA SER A 23 6.96 25.51 8.30
C SER A 23 7.20 24.06 8.74
N GLY A 24 7.52 23.84 10.02
CA GLY A 24 7.65 22.50 10.59
C GLY A 24 6.32 21.75 10.67
N ILE A 25 5.21 22.44 10.96
CA ILE A 25 3.89 21.82 11.19
C ILE A 25 3.26 21.32 9.88
N THR A 26 3.53 21.96 8.74
CA THR A 26 2.98 21.53 7.44
C THR A 26 3.70 20.33 6.84
N SER A 27 4.89 20.01 7.33
CA SER A 27 5.74 18.94 6.76
C SER A 27 5.47 17.56 7.36
N ILE A 28 4.72 17.47 8.47
CA ILE A 28 4.47 16.20 9.17
C ILE A 28 3.31 15.39 8.55
N ASN A 29 2.44 16.03 7.76
CA ASN A 29 1.29 15.35 7.13
C ASN A 29 1.59 14.70 5.77
N LEU A 30 2.82 14.79 5.25
CA LEU A 30 3.19 14.20 3.95
C LEU A 30 3.94 12.86 4.06
N ALA A 31 4.24 12.38 5.28
CA ALA A 31 5.01 11.15 5.50
C ALA A 31 4.21 9.97 6.06
N TYR A 32 2.91 10.14 6.33
CA TYR A 32 2.02 9.09 6.84
C TYR A 32 0.83 8.92 5.90
N GLY A 33 0.92 8.01 4.93
CA GLY A 33 -0.19 7.89 3.97
C GLY A 33 -0.14 6.77 2.96
N GLN A 34 0.56 5.66 3.20
CA GLN A 34 0.04 4.39 2.70
C GLN A 34 -0.72 3.75 3.85
N GLU A 35 -1.98 4.17 4.03
CA GLU A 35 -2.92 3.41 4.85
C GLU A 35 -3.01 2.01 4.26
N VAL A 36 -2.41 1.04 4.95
CA VAL A 36 -2.54 -0.37 4.59
C VAL A 36 -4.01 -0.71 4.72
N GLN A 37 -4.72 -0.80 3.59
CA GLN A 37 -6.15 -1.00 3.58
C GLN A 37 -6.48 -2.34 4.27
N SER A 38 -7.38 -2.28 5.25
CA SER A 38 -7.82 -3.47 5.96
C SER A 38 -8.87 -4.20 5.13
N ILE A 39 -8.63 -5.48 4.87
CA ILE A 39 -9.60 -6.38 4.23
C ILE A 39 -9.87 -7.56 5.16
N ALA A 40 -11.09 -8.09 5.10
CA ALA A 40 -11.49 -9.23 5.90
C ALA A 40 -11.78 -10.43 5.01
N LEU A 41 -11.47 -11.63 5.52
CA LEU A 41 -11.95 -12.86 4.89
C LEU A 41 -13.43 -13.06 5.23
N THR A 42 -14.25 -13.41 4.24
CA THR A 42 -15.64 -13.78 4.52
C THR A 42 -15.67 -15.10 5.31
N LYS A 43 -16.81 -15.41 5.95
CA LYS A 43 -17.03 -16.70 6.65
C LYS A 43 -16.86 -17.93 5.75
N LYS A 44 -16.91 -17.75 4.42
CA LYS A 44 -16.70 -18.81 3.42
C LYS A 44 -15.25 -18.89 2.94
N GLY A 45 -14.37 -18.04 3.46
CA GLY A 45 -12.96 -17.98 3.07
C GLY A 45 -12.67 -17.16 1.82
N GLU A 46 -13.60 -16.29 1.40
CA GLU A 46 -13.42 -15.44 0.21
C GLU A 46 -12.64 -14.16 0.60
N LEU A 47 -11.63 -13.83 -0.19
CA LEU A 47 -10.94 -12.55 -0.10
C LEU A 47 -11.63 -11.54 -1.03
N ARG A 48 -11.99 -10.37 -0.52
CA ARG A 48 -12.57 -9.29 -1.33
C ARG A 48 -11.59 -8.12 -1.37
N ILE A 49 -10.77 -8.11 -2.42
CA ILE A 49 -9.95 -6.95 -2.76
C ILE A 49 -10.80 -6.04 -3.67
N PRO A 50 -10.87 -4.72 -3.43
CA PRO A 50 -11.53 -3.79 -4.34
C PRO A 50 -10.99 -3.94 -5.77
N ALA A 51 -11.87 -3.90 -6.77
CA ALA A 51 -11.46 -4.14 -8.17
C ALA A 51 -10.55 -3.02 -8.70
N GLU A 52 -10.68 -1.83 -8.13
CA GLU A 52 -9.87 -0.63 -8.38
C GLU A 52 -8.49 -0.64 -7.70
N SER A 53 -8.16 -1.67 -6.93
CA SER A 53 -6.86 -1.77 -6.27
C SER A 53 -5.74 -2.12 -7.25
N ASP A 54 -4.68 -1.32 -7.26
CA ASP A 54 -3.51 -1.58 -8.10
C ASP A 54 -2.72 -2.81 -7.63
N LEU A 55 -2.16 -3.54 -8.60
CA LEU A 55 -1.12 -4.53 -8.33
C LEU A 55 0.10 -3.83 -7.70
N GLY A 56 0.66 -4.41 -6.64
CA GLY A 56 1.75 -3.82 -5.85
C GLY A 56 1.29 -3.14 -4.55
N GLN A 57 -0.02 -3.01 -4.33
CA GLN A 57 -0.55 -2.55 -3.04
C GLN A 57 -0.47 -3.64 -1.96
N SER A 58 -0.39 -3.17 -0.71
CA SER A 58 -0.37 -4.03 0.48
C SER A 58 -1.67 -3.89 1.26
N PHE A 59 -2.21 -5.01 1.71
CA PHE A 59 -3.45 -5.07 2.48
C PHE A 59 -3.22 -5.74 3.81
N ARG A 60 -3.92 -5.28 4.84
CA ARG A 60 -3.95 -5.96 6.13
C ARG A 60 -5.14 -6.89 6.12
N LEU A 61 -4.90 -8.19 6.11
CA LEU A 61 -5.93 -9.20 6.20
C LEU A 61 -6.17 -9.55 7.67
N ASP A 62 -7.37 -9.25 8.17
CA ASP A 62 -7.81 -9.71 9.49
C ASP A 62 -8.08 -11.22 9.44
N LEU A 63 -7.35 -11.97 10.27
CA LEU A 63 -7.42 -13.42 10.38
C LEU A 63 -7.98 -13.86 11.75
N SER A 64 -8.51 -12.93 12.55
CA SER A 64 -8.97 -13.21 13.93
C SER A 64 -10.06 -14.28 14.06
N HIS A 65 -10.72 -14.63 12.95
CA HIS A 65 -11.73 -15.67 12.87
C HIS A 65 -11.21 -17.03 12.35
N MET A 66 -9.92 -17.13 12.07
CA MET A 66 -9.27 -18.35 11.60
C MET A 66 -8.18 -18.78 12.58
N GLU A 67 -8.07 -20.08 12.79
CA GLU A 67 -7.04 -20.67 13.62
C GLU A 67 -6.05 -21.41 12.73
N PHE A 68 -4.81 -20.91 12.70
CA PHE A 68 -3.69 -21.59 12.06
C PHE A 68 -2.76 -22.11 13.16
N LYS A 69 -2.27 -23.34 13.01
CA LYS A 69 -1.32 -23.94 13.96
C LYS A 69 0.08 -23.37 13.79
N THR A 70 0.39 -22.88 12.58
CA THR A 70 1.69 -22.27 12.26
C THR A 70 1.54 -21.14 11.25
N ASP A 71 2.51 -20.22 11.24
CA ASP A 71 2.63 -19.18 10.22
C ASP A 71 2.74 -19.77 8.80
N LEU A 72 3.40 -20.92 8.66
CA LEU A 72 3.55 -21.61 7.38
C LEU A 72 2.18 -22.07 6.84
N GLU A 73 1.34 -22.65 7.69
CA GLU A 73 -0.01 -23.08 7.33
C GLU A 73 -0.87 -21.90 6.85
N MET A 74 -0.75 -20.75 7.53
CA MET A 74 -1.42 -19.50 7.11
C MET A 74 -0.92 -19.02 5.74
N ILE A 75 0.40 -18.99 5.53
CA ILE A 75 1.01 -18.59 4.25
C ILE A 75 0.56 -19.51 3.12
N GLU A 76 0.57 -20.82 3.35
CA GLU A 76 0.13 -21.81 2.37
C GLU A 76 -1.36 -21.67 2.05
N TYR A 77 -2.20 -21.49 3.07
CA TYR A 77 -3.62 -21.23 2.90
C TYR A 77 -3.85 -20.00 2.01
N ILE A 78 -3.20 -18.88 2.31
CA ILE A 78 -3.34 -17.66 1.52
C ILE A 78 -2.79 -17.85 0.10
N ARG A 79 -1.68 -18.58 -0.06
CA ARG A 79 -1.13 -18.91 -1.38
C ARG A 79 -2.16 -19.63 -2.25
N THR A 80 -2.97 -20.53 -1.69
CA THR A 80 -4.05 -21.22 -2.44
C THR A 80 -5.17 -20.29 -2.93
N LYS A 81 -5.22 -19.05 -2.45
CA LYS A 81 -6.18 -18.02 -2.90
C LYS A 81 -5.62 -17.15 -4.04
N SER A 82 -4.38 -17.37 -4.45
CA SER A 82 -3.82 -16.76 -5.65
C SER A 82 -4.57 -17.25 -6.88
N GLY A 83 -4.74 -16.37 -7.87
CA GLY A 83 -5.30 -16.72 -9.18
C GLY A 83 -4.22 -16.75 -10.25
N ASP A 84 -4.62 -17.11 -11.47
CA ASP A 84 -3.71 -17.28 -12.60
C ASP A 84 -2.90 -16.02 -12.91
N LEU A 85 -3.52 -14.85 -12.72
CA LEU A 85 -2.96 -13.53 -13.03
C LEU A 85 -2.32 -12.82 -11.85
N HIS A 86 -2.56 -13.27 -10.62
CA HIS A 86 -2.14 -12.55 -9.43
C HIS A 86 -1.72 -13.50 -8.32
N LEU A 87 -0.55 -13.20 -7.75
CA LEU A 87 0.01 -13.91 -6.62
C LEU A 87 -0.27 -13.14 -5.33
N MET A 88 -0.81 -13.84 -4.35
CA MET A 88 -0.97 -13.34 -2.98
C MET A 88 0.19 -13.84 -2.13
N ARG A 89 1.01 -12.91 -1.62
CA ARG A 89 2.05 -13.23 -0.64
C ARG A 89 1.65 -12.72 0.72
N ALA A 90 1.61 -13.61 1.70
CA ALA A 90 1.32 -13.28 3.07
C ALA A 90 2.60 -13.16 3.89
N VAL A 91 2.64 -12.18 4.78
CA VAL A 91 3.60 -12.08 5.88
C VAL A 91 2.82 -12.08 7.19
N PRO A 92 3.11 -13.00 8.14
CA PRO A 92 2.46 -13.01 9.44
C PRO A 92 2.68 -11.70 10.17
N HIS A 93 1.63 -11.14 10.75
CA HIS A 93 1.70 -9.91 11.55
C HIS A 93 0.67 -9.93 12.68
N GLU A 94 1.11 -10.36 13.87
CA GLU A 94 0.27 -10.50 15.06
C GLU A 94 -0.97 -11.38 14.80
N LYS A 95 -2.19 -10.82 14.89
CA LYS A 95 -3.48 -11.50 14.61
C LYS A 95 -3.97 -11.29 13.17
N ALA A 96 -3.09 -10.84 12.29
CA ALA A 96 -3.37 -10.50 10.91
C ALA A 96 -2.26 -11.04 10.00
N ALA A 97 -2.50 -10.97 8.69
CA ALA A 97 -1.45 -11.11 7.69
C ALA A 97 -1.34 -9.82 6.88
N ILE A 98 -0.12 -9.42 6.53
CA ILE A 98 0.08 -8.42 5.49
C ILE A 98 0.13 -9.16 4.15
N LEU A 99 -0.82 -8.83 3.28
CA LEU A 99 -0.91 -9.36 1.94
C LEU A 99 -0.26 -8.41 0.95
N TYR A 100 0.59 -8.94 0.10
CA TYR A 100 1.12 -8.26 -1.07
C TYR A 100 0.50 -8.87 -2.31
N LEU A 101 -0.23 -8.07 -3.07
CA LEU A 101 -0.76 -8.48 -4.37
C LEU A 101 0.29 -8.20 -5.45
N LYS A 102 0.71 -9.24 -6.16
CA LYS A 102 1.66 -9.11 -7.27
C LYS A 102 1.06 -9.68 -8.55
N ALA A 103 1.44 -9.14 -9.70
CA ALA A 103 1.19 -9.80 -10.97
C ALA A 103 1.85 -11.19 -10.95
N ASN A 104 1.17 -12.19 -11.50
CA ASN A 104 1.81 -13.47 -11.77
C ASN A 104 2.66 -13.33 -13.05
N GLU A 105 3.97 -13.27 -12.88
CA GLU A 105 4.92 -13.19 -14.01
C GLU A 105 5.06 -14.52 -14.77
N ARG A 106 4.53 -15.62 -14.20
CA ARG A 106 4.48 -16.94 -14.84
C ARG A 106 3.09 -17.58 -14.68
N PRO A 107 2.07 -17.07 -15.39
CA PRO A 107 0.82 -17.80 -15.53
C PRO A 107 1.08 -19.12 -16.26
N ASP A 108 0.35 -20.18 -15.92
CA ASP A 108 0.40 -21.47 -16.64
C ASP A 108 -0.34 -21.42 -17.98
N TRP A 109 -0.22 -20.28 -18.68
CA TRP A 109 -0.91 -20.00 -19.92
C TRP A 109 -0.20 -20.59 -21.12
N THR A 110 -1.00 -20.92 -22.12
CA THR A 110 -0.53 -21.23 -23.46
C THR A 110 0.01 -19.97 -24.16
N ASP A 111 0.83 -20.14 -25.19
CA ASP A 111 1.34 -19.03 -26.01
C ASP A 111 0.22 -18.16 -26.59
N VAL A 112 -0.95 -18.76 -26.89
CA VAL A 112 -2.12 -18.03 -27.42
C VAL A 112 -2.69 -17.09 -26.35
N GLU A 113 -2.92 -17.61 -25.15
CA GLU A 113 -3.46 -16.84 -24.02
C GLU A 113 -2.53 -15.70 -23.60
N TRP A 114 -1.21 -15.96 -23.63
CA TRP A 114 -0.20 -14.93 -23.36
C TRP A 114 -0.22 -13.81 -24.40
N ASN A 115 -0.26 -14.16 -25.69
CA ASN A 115 -0.29 -13.17 -26.77
C ASN A 115 -1.57 -12.34 -26.78
N ASP A 116 -2.72 -12.95 -26.48
CA ASP A 116 -4.00 -12.25 -26.37
C ASP A 116 -4.00 -11.26 -25.19
N TYR A 117 -3.44 -11.67 -24.05
CA TYR A 117 -3.27 -10.77 -22.89
C TYR A 117 -2.39 -9.56 -23.23
N LEU A 118 -1.22 -9.77 -23.83
CA LEU A 118 -0.31 -8.68 -24.20
C LEU A 118 -0.94 -7.71 -25.21
N LYS A 119 -1.68 -8.23 -26.19
CA LYS A 119 -2.40 -7.41 -27.17
C LYS A 119 -3.44 -6.51 -26.49
N ASN A 120 -4.16 -7.04 -25.51
CA ASN A 120 -5.15 -6.28 -24.74
C ASN A 120 -4.50 -5.20 -23.85
N GLN A 121 -3.36 -5.49 -23.22
CA GLN A 121 -2.61 -4.50 -22.43
C GLN A 121 -2.10 -3.35 -23.30
N GLN A 122 -1.51 -3.64 -24.46
CA GLN A 122 -1.07 -2.60 -25.41
C GLN A 122 -2.22 -1.71 -25.91
N GLN A 123 -3.39 -2.30 -26.16
CA GLN A 123 -4.59 -1.57 -26.56
C GLN A 123 -5.10 -0.66 -25.42
N ALA A 124 -5.08 -1.14 -24.17
CA ALA A 124 -5.48 -0.36 -23.00
C ALA A 124 -4.53 0.82 -22.75
N GLU A 125 -3.22 0.62 -22.88
CA GLU A 125 -2.22 1.70 -22.78
C GLU A 125 -2.37 2.74 -23.89
N PHE A 126 -2.71 2.33 -25.10
CA PHE A 126 -2.97 3.26 -26.21
C PHE A 126 -4.22 4.11 -25.95
N ASN A 127 -5.29 3.51 -25.42
CA ASN A 127 -6.53 4.22 -25.12
C ASN A 127 -6.39 5.21 -23.96
N ASN A 128 -5.56 4.90 -22.96
CA ASN A 128 -5.28 5.80 -21.83
C ASN A 128 -4.34 6.98 -22.17
N LYS A 129 -3.75 7.01 -23.37
CA LYS A 129 -2.87 8.09 -23.85
C LYS A 129 -3.57 9.11 -24.77
N LYS A 130 -4.87 8.95 -25.03
CA LYS A 130 -5.69 9.91 -25.79
C LYS A 130 -6.56 10.74 -24.85
#